data_AF-A7TAF6-F1
#
_entry.id   AF-A7TAF6-F1
#
_cell.length_a   1.000
_cell.length_b   1.000
_cell.length_c   1.000
_cell.angle_alpha   90.00
_cell.angle_beta   90.00
_cell.angle_gamma   90.00
#
_symmetry.space_group_name_H-M   'P 1'
#
loop_
_entity.id
_entity.type
_entity.pdbx_description
1 polymer ?
#
loop_
_entity_poly.entity_id
_entity_poly.type
_entity_poly.pdbx_seq_one_letter_code
_entity_poly.pdbx_strand_id
1 'polypeptide(L)'
;MYHVDDGSNDITKLKGFIMCNSSLATVGFVESLVVLEDVGIAKLRVVRTGDSTEKHVVKFTVTDDSATSADDYTTPAKLEVQFEPGDNEEEIEFPIIDDRVVENPEVFTVKLVSEDPRVTVTKETATVTINDNDDGSAKSDSDYTVPSILEFTFKEGEKSILIPFPIIDDKLVEDTEDFALTLTSFEPEVTVSPDKAKVSILDND
;
A
#
# COMPACT_ATOMS: atom_id res chain seq x y z
N MET A 1 53.94 11.24 -47.73
CA MET A 1 54.43 11.64 -46.40
C MET A 1 54.66 13.15 -46.46
N TYR A 2 53.64 13.94 -46.14
CA TYR A 2 53.77 15.38 -45.92
C TYR A 2 52.87 15.71 -44.73
N HIS A 3 53.52 15.99 -43.61
CA HIS A 3 52.91 16.56 -42.41
C HIS A 3 52.49 17.99 -42.74
N VAL A 4 51.26 18.35 -42.39
CA VAL A 4 50.87 19.76 -42.24
C VAL A 4 50.34 19.90 -40.83
N ASP A 5 51.26 20.30 -39.96
CA ASP A 5 50.99 20.80 -38.63
C ASP A 5 50.45 22.23 -38.82
N ASP A 6 49.19 22.48 -38.45
CA ASP A 6 48.57 23.78 -38.66
C ASP A 6 48.90 24.79 -37.55
N GLY A 7 49.74 24.42 -36.57
CA GLY A 7 50.41 25.36 -35.68
C GLY A 7 49.49 26.33 -34.91
N SER A 8 48.20 26.04 -34.84
CA SER A 8 47.22 26.88 -34.18
C SER A 8 47.07 26.43 -32.73
N ASN A 9 47.88 27.01 -31.84
CA ASN A 9 47.64 26.99 -30.39
C ASN A 9 46.43 27.85 -29.98
N ASP A 10 45.43 27.98 -30.86
CA ASP A 10 44.19 28.71 -30.59
C ASP A 10 43.23 27.80 -29.82
N ILE A 11 43.51 27.68 -28.52
CA ILE A 11 42.64 27.05 -27.51
C ILE A 11 41.23 27.67 -27.43
N THR A 12 40.96 28.76 -28.16
CA THR A 12 39.66 29.41 -28.23
C THR A 12 38.68 28.74 -29.20
N LYS A 13 39.15 27.86 -30.11
CA LYS A 13 38.27 26.98 -30.93
C LYS A 13 37.92 25.64 -30.27
N LEU A 14 38.56 25.31 -29.15
CA LEU A 14 38.19 24.21 -28.26
C LEU A 14 37.21 24.66 -27.15
N LYS A 15 36.46 25.74 -27.40
CA LYS A 15 35.35 26.19 -26.54
C LYS A 15 33.98 25.94 -27.16
N GLY A 16 33.91 24.95 -28.05
CA GLY A 16 32.67 24.39 -28.57
C GLY A 16 32.52 22.93 -28.14
N PHE A 17 31.66 22.71 -27.15
CA PHE A 17 30.84 21.49 -27.06
C PHE A 17 31.47 20.18 -26.52
N ILE A 18 32.01 20.22 -25.30
CA ILE A 18 31.70 19.15 -24.32
C ILE A 18 31.46 19.83 -22.96
N MET A 19 30.34 20.53 -22.85
CA MET A 19 29.63 20.53 -21.58
C MET A 19 28.92 19.18 -21.56
N CYS A 20 29.56 18.12 -21.04
CA CYS A 20 28.80 16.95 -20.61
C CYS A 20 28.01 17.41 -19.40
N ASN A 21 26.88 18.06 -19.66
CA ASN A 21 26.03 18.70 -18.66
C ASN A 21 24.82 17.82 -18.32
N SER A 22 24.85 16.52 -18.62
CA SER A 22 23.88 15.59 -18.04
C SER A 22 24.51 15.01 -16.78
N SER A 23 24.34 15.70 -15.65
CA SER A 23 24.44 15.02 -14.36
C SER A 23 23.52 13.79 -14.41
N LEU A 24 23.91 12.64 -13.85
CA LEU A 24 22.97 11.51 -13.80
C LEU A 24 21.69 11.92 -13.06
N ALA A 25 20.55 11.36 -13.45
CA ALA A 25 19.37 11.39 -12.62
C ALA A 25 19.62 10.55 -11.37
N THR A 26 19.20 11.02 -10.20
CA THR A 26 19.24 10.27 -8.95
C THR A 26 17.81 10.06 -8.48
N VAL A 27 17.38 8.81 -8.36
CA VAL A 27 16.02 8.44 -7.95
C VAL A 27 16.06 7.68 -6.63
N GLY A 28 15.11 7.95 -5.74
CA GLY A 28 15.03 7.26 -4.46
C GLY A 28 13.73 7.51 -3.71
N PHE A 29 13.44 6.67 -2.72
CA PHE A 29 12.34 6.92 -1.79
C PHE A 29 12.63 8.14 -0.91
N VAL A 30 11.59 8.86 -0.50
CA VAL A 30 11.74 9.93 0.50
C VAL A 30 11.97 9.32 1.88
N GLU A 31 11.03 8.48 2.30
CA GLU A 31 10.93 7.81 3.59
C GLU A 31 10.07 6.54 3.47
N SER A 32 10.10 5.68 4.50
CA SER A 32 9.10 4.62 4.67
C SER A 32 7.73 5.21 4.99
N LEU A 33 6.67 4.50 4.64
CA LEU A 33 5.29 4.93 4.81
C LEU A 33 4.61 4.16 5.95
N VAL A 34 3.77 4.85 6.73
CA VAL A 34 2.88 4.25 7.71
C VAL A 34 1.46 4.74 7.42
N VAL A 35 0.51 3.83 7.31
CA VAL A 35 -0.90 4.12 7.06
C VAL A 35 -1.79 3.34 8.03
N LEU A 36 -3.05 3.77 8.15
CA LEU A 36 -4.12 2.94 8.69
C LEU A 36 -4.66 2.04 7.58
N GLU A 37 -5.24 0.91 7.96
CA GLU A 37 -5.82 -0.07 7.04
C GLU A 37 -7.00 0.50 6.22
N ASP A 38 -7.79 1.39 6.82
CA ASP A 38 -8.92 2.08 6.17
C ASP A 38 -8.54 3.21 5.19
N VAL A 39 -7.24 3.46 4.97
CA VAL A 39 -6.78 4.54 4.09
C VAL A 39 -7.25 4.33 2.64
N GLY A 40 -7.55 3.09 2.27
CA GLY A 40 -7.93 2.64 0.92
C GLY A 40 -6.77 2.62 -0.07
N ILE A 41 -5.94 3.67 -0.13
CA ILE A 41 -4.74 3.71 -0.97
C ILE A 41 -3.54 4.28 -0.19
N ALA A 42 -2.49 3.48 -0.06
CA ALA A 42 -1.18 3.92 0.41
C ALA A 42 -0.33 4.48 -0.75
N LYS A 43 0.15 5.71 -0.61
CA LYS A 43 0.92 6.44 -1.63
C LYS A 43 2.39 6.56 -1.23
N LEU A 44 3.24 5.69 -1.78
CA LEU A 44 4.67 5.68 -1.49
C LEU A 44 5.43 6.62 -2.44
N ARG A 45 6.00 7.70 -1.88
CA ARG A 45 6.64 8.77 -2.66
C ARG A 45 8.06 8.42 -3.13
N VAL A 46 8.33 8.69 -4.39
CA VAL A 46 9.63 8.52 -5.04
C VAL A 46 10.07 9.86 -5.64
N VAL A 47 11.30 10.29 -5.37
CA VAL A 47 11.83 11.58 -5.83
C VAL A 47 12.96 11.39 -6.83
N ARG A 48 13.01 12.28 -7.82
CA ARG A 48 14.10 12.43 -8.78
C ARG A 48 14.83 13.74 -8.53
N THR A 49 16.17 13.68 -8.51
CA THR A 49 17.08 14.83 -8.47
C THR A 49 18.15 14.68 -9.56
N GLY A 50 18.96 15.71 -9.79
CA GLY A 50 19.95 15.69 -10.87
C GLY A 50 19.29 16.01 -12.21
N ASP A 51 19.55 15.22 -13.25
CA ASP A 51 18.95 15.45 -14.57
C ASP A 51 17.45 15.11 -14.59
N SER A 52 16.65 16.13 -14.87
CA SER A 52 15.21 16.05 -15.08
C SER A 52 14.79 16.44 -16.49
N THR A 53 15.75 16.63 -17.41
CA THR A 53 15.47 17.11 -18.78
C THR A 53 14.98 16.01 -19.70
N GLU A 54 15.26 14.75 -19.36
CA GLU A 54 14.82 13.57 -20.11
C GLU A 54 13.84 12.71 -19.30
N LYS A 55 13.15 11.82 -20.02
CA LYS A 55 12.34 10.78 -19.41
C LYS A 55 13.24 9.72 -18.76
N HIS A 56 12.91 9.37 -17.53
CA HIS A 56 13.58 8.32 -16.76
C HIS A 56 12.55 7.33 -16.22
N VAL A 57 12.84 6.03 -16.34
CA VAL A 57 11.97 4.95 -15.84
C VAL A 57 12.77 4.09 -14.88
N VAL A 58 12.21 3.85 -13.69
CA VAL A 58 12.78 2.98 -12.65
C VAL A 58 11.78 1.90 -12.35
N LYS A 59 12.21 0.63 -12.34
CA LYS A 59 11.35 -0.49 -11.95
C LYS A 59 11.34 -0.63 -10.44
N PHE A 60 10.35 -1.36 -9.91
CA PHE A 60 10.39 -1.78 -8.52
C PHE A 60 9.93 -3.22 -8.33
N THR A 61 10.32 -3.79 -7.21
CA THR A 61 9.83 -5.10 -6.74
C THR A 61 9.15 -4.90 -5.40
N VAL A 62 8.10 -5.67 -5.16
CA VAL A 62 7.42 -5.74 -3.86
C VAL A 62 7.73 -7.10 -3.24
N THR A 63 8.03 -7.13 -1.95
CA THR A 63 8.26 -8.35 -1.18
C THR A 63 7.29 -8.34 -0.01
N ASP A 64 6.45 -9.39 0.02
CA ASP A 64 5.61 -9.69 1.17
C ASP A 64 6.51 -9.97 2.38
N ASP A 65 6.21 -9.36 3.51
CA ASP A 65 6.87 -9.65 4.78
C ASP A 65 5.84 -10.22 5.77
N SER A 66 5.29 -9.41 6.68
CA SER A 66 4.12 -9.85 7.46
C SER A 66 2.82 -9.53 6.73
N ALA A 67 2.76 -8.36 6.07
CA ALA A 67 1.69 -8.05 5.13
C ALA A 67 1.97 -8.74 3.80
N THR A 68 0.95 -9.38 3.25
CA THR A 68 0.96 -10.18 2.03
C THR A 68 -0.01 -9.65 0.99
N SER A 69 0.33 -9.85 -0.28
CA SER A 69 -0.58 -9.47 -1.36
C SER A 69 -1.82 -10.36 -1.36
N ALA A 70 -2.99 -9.75 -1.50
CA ALA A 70 -4.34 -10.32 -1.50
C ALA A 70 -5.03 -10.44 -0.13
N ASP A 71 -4.28 -10.47 0.97
CA ASP A 71 -4.85 -10.37 2.31
C ASP A 71 -4.82 -8.90 2.78
N ASP A 72 -3.67 -8.21 2.68
CA ASP A 72 -3.49 -6.89 3.32
C ASP A 72 -3.35 -5.74 2.30
N TYR A 73 -2.88 -6.05 1.09
CA TYR A 73 -2.75 -5.07 0.02
C TYR A 73 -2.83 -5.70 -1.37
N THR A 74 -3.01 -4.87 -2.39
CA THR A 74 -2.92 -5.30 -3.79
C THR A 74 -1.65 -4.79 -4.46
N THR A 75 -0.87 -5.70 -5.05
CA THR A 75 0.29 -5.33 -5.85
C THR A 75 -0.14 -4.56 -7.12
N PRO A 76 0.48 -3.40 -7.45
CA PRO A 76 0.13 -2.62 -8.63
C PRO A 76 0.36 -3.39 -9.93
N ALA A 77 -0.53 -3.21 -10.92
CA ALA A 77 -0.39 -3.87 -12.22
C ALA A 77 0.86 -3.43 -13.02
N LYS A 78 1.37 -2.22 -12.75
CA LYS A 78 2.62 -1.70 -13.31
C LYS A 78 3.66 -1.57 -12.21
N LEU A 79 4.80 -2.23 -12.42
CA LEU A 79 5.93 -2.23 -11.48
C LEU A 79 7.06 -1.29 -11.95
N GLU A 80 6.67 -0.07 -12.33
CA GLU A 80 7.59 0.98 -12.77
C GLU A 80 7.11 2.37 -12.33
N VAL A 81 8.07 3.24 -12.05
CA VAL A 81 7.90 4.67 -11.82
C VAL A 81 8.50 5.41 -13.00
N GLN A 82 7.72 6.30 -13.59
CA GLN A 82 8.10 7.03 -14.79
C GLN A 82 8.09 8.52 -14.49
N PHE A 83 9.23 9.17 -14.67
CA PHE A 83 9.36 10.62 -14.62
C PHE A 83 9.45 11.17 -16.04
N GLU A 84 8.50 11.98 -16.48
CA GLU A 84 8.60 12.74 -17.74
C GLU A 84 9.56 13.94 -17.55
N PRO A 85 9.99 14.60 -18.64
CA PRO A 85 10.82 15.80 -18.52
C PRO A 85 10.19 16.87 -17.60
N GLY A 86 10.93 17.27 -16.57
CA GLY A 86 10.51 18.26 -15.57
C GLY A 86 9.97 17.65 -14.27
N ASP A 87 9.50 16.40 -14.27
CA ASP A 87 8.94 15.76 -13.08
C ASP A 87 10.02 15.48 -12.04
N ASN A 88 9.78 15.78 -10.77
CA ASN A 88 10.77 15.52 -9.71
C ASN A 88 10.22 14.62 -8.62
N GLU A 89 8.96 14.21 -8.73
CA GLU A 89 8.27 13.41 -7.75
C GLU A 89 7.17 12.60 -8.43
N GLU A 90 7.03 11.35 -8.00
CA GLU A 90 5.98 10.41 -8.40
C GLU A 90 5.55 9.59 -7.18
N GLU A 91 4.38 8.95 -7.28
CA GLU A 91 3.84 8.06 -6.24
C GLU A 91 3.65 6.65 -6.78
N ILE A 92 3.98 5.65 -5.97
CA ILE A 92 3.52 4.27 -6.16
C ILE A 92 2.27 4.09 -5.30
N GLU A 93 1.15 3.72 -5.92
CA GLU A 93 -0.13 3.54 -5.23
C GLU A 93 -0.40 2.06 -4.96
N PHE A 94 -0.56 1.72 -3.68
CA PHE A 94 -0.95 0.39 -3.22
C PHE A 94 -2.38 0.47 -2.66
N PRO A 95 -3.38 -0.16 -3.30
CA PRO A 95 -4.67 -0.38 -2.66
C PRO A 95 -4.49 -1.21 -1.40
N ILE A 96 -4.96 -0.68 -0.27
CA ILE A 96 -4.96 -1.39 1.01
C ILE A 96 -6.30 -2.12 1.15
N ILE A 97 -6.22 -3.37 1.62
CA ILE A 97 -7.39 -4.19 1.85
C ILE A 97 -7.75 -3.96 3.31
N ASP A 98 -8.92 -3.36 3.54
CA ASP A 98 -9.50 -3.16 4.86
C ASP A 98 -10.36 -4.38 5.18
N ASP A 99 -9.95 -5.11 6.20
CA ASP A 99 -10.62 -6.30 6.67
C ASP A 99 -11.29 -6.06 8.04
N ARG A 100 -11.48 -7.12 8.82
CA ARG A 100 -12.36 -7.21 9.98
C ARG A 100 -11.72 -8.00 11.11
N VAL A 101 -10.44 -8.31 10.96
CA VAL A 101 -9.65 -9.16 11.83
C VAL A 101 -8.71 -8.24 12.58
N VAL A 102 -8.76 -8.29 13.92
CA VAL A 102 -7.78 -7.56 14.70
C VAL A 102 -6.39 -8.14 14.47
N GLU A 103 -5.49 -7.32 13.97
CA GLU A 103 -4.16 -7.66 13.52
C GLU A 103 -3.09 -6.82 14.24
N ASN A 104 -1.85 -7.33 14.24
CA ASN A 104 -0.73 -6.51 14.68
C ASN A 104 -0.29 -5.61 13.52
N PRO A 105 0.44 -4.51 13.75
CA PRO A 105 1.03 -3.75 12.66
C PRO A 105 1.83 -4.62 11.71
N GLU A 106 1.47 -4.57 10.44
CA GLU A 106 2.06 -5.41 9.41
C GLU A 106 2.88 -4.59 8.41
N VAL A 107 3.83 -5.24 7.72
CA VAL A 107 4.73 -4.56 6.79
C VAL A 107 4.93 -5.33 5.50
N PHE A 108 5.14 -4.59 4.41
CA PHE A 108 5.71 -5.11 3.17
C PHE A 108 6.83 -4.17 2.68
N THR A 109 7.74 -4.70 1.87
CA THR A 109 8.94 -3.98 1.43
C THR A 109 8.92 -3.71 -0.07
N VAL A 110 9.25 -2.46 -0.46
CA VAL A 110 9.37 -2.04 -1.86
C VAL A 110 10.83 -1.70 -2.17
N LYS A 111 11.37 -2.22 -3.26
CA LYS A 111 12.74 -1.96 -3.72
C LYS A 111 12.79 -1.43 -5.15
N LEU A 112 13.45 -0.29 -5.35
CA LEU A 112 13.72 0.31 -6.66
C LEU A 112 14.90 -0.38 -7.36
N VAL A 113 14.78 -0.56 -8.67
CA VAL A 113 15.81 -1.11 -9.55
C VAL A 113 15.83 -0.32 -10.85
N SER A 114 17.02 0.11 -11.27
CA SER A 114 17.22 0.73 -12.60
C SER A 114 18.18 -0.09 -13.44
N GLU A 115 17.80 -0.33 -14.69
CA GLU A 115 18.68 -0.84 -15.75
C GLU A 115 19.17 0.30 -16.66
N ASP A 116 18.66 1.52 -16.46
CA ASP A 116 19.07 2.71 -17.21
C ASP A 116 20.38 3.27 -16.65
N PRO A 117 21.49 3.26 -17.43
CA PRO A 117 22.78 3.77 -16.96
C PRO A 117 22.80 5.28 -16.69
N ARG A 118 21.75 6.01 -17.11
CA ARG A 118 21.57 7.44 -16.82
C ARG A 118 20.99 7.70 -15.42
N VAL A 119 20.49 6.65 -14.75
CA VAL A 119 19.83 6.75 -13.43
C VAL A 119 20.67 6.06 -12.36
N THR A 120 21.00 6.80 -11.30
CA THR A 120 21.52 6.26 -10.05
C THR A 120 20.37 6.08 -9.07
N VAL A 121 20.20 4.88 -8.52
CA VAL A 121 19.21 4.64 -7.45
C VAL A 121 19.89 4.89 -6.09
N THR A 122 19.25 5.69 -5.25
CA THR A 122 19.63 5.93 -3.83
C THR A 122 18.42 5.68 -2.96
N LYS A 123 18.61 5.39 -1.65
CA LYS A 123 17.50 4.98 -0.78
C LYS A 123 16.61 3.93 -1.49
N GLU A 124 17.26 2.85 -1.91
CA GLU A 124 16.70 1.86 -2.83
C GLU A 124 15.50 1.10 -2.26
N THR A 125 15.35 1.07 -0.94
CA THR A 125 14.32 0.30 -0.24
C THR A 125 13.51 1.20 0.67
N ALA A 126 12.20 0.99 0.70
CA ALA A 126 11.28 1.56 1.67
C ALA A 126 10.32 0.47 2.17
N THR A 127 9.88 0.60 3.41
CA THR A 127 8.84 -0.24 4.00
C THR A 127 7.52 0.52 3.98
N VAL A 128 6.42 -0.21 3.81
CA VAL A 128 5.08 0.29 4.07
C VAL A 128 4.56 -0.49 5.27
N THR A 129 4.17 0.23 6.33
CA THR A 129 3.53 -0.32 7.51
C THR A 129 2.04 -0.02 7.46
N ILE A 130 1.23 -1.06 7.62
CA ILE A 130 -0.22 -1.00 7.73
C ILE A 130 -0.54 -1.22 9.21
N ASN A 131 -1.16 -0.22 9.85
CA ASN A 131 -1.71 -0.38 11.18
C ASN A 131 -3.20 -0.66 11.05
N ASP A 132 -3.62 -1.74 11.66
CA ASP A 132 -5.01 -2.11 11.81
C ASP A 132 -5.82 -0.97 12.47
N ASN A 133 -7.04 -0.78 11.99
CA ASN A 133 -8.05 0.15 12.49
C ASN A 133 -9.11 -0.56 13.37
N ASP A 134 -9.06 -1.89 13.50
CA ASP A 134 -9.87 -2.71 14.38
C ASP A 134 -9.23 -2.85 15.76
N ASP A 135 -10.05 -2.81 16.83
CA ASP A 135 -9.55 -2.97 18.19
C ASP A 135 -10.27 -4.06 19.01
N GLY A 136 -11.36 -4.63 18.47
CA GLY A 136 -12.14 -5.66 19.14
C GLY A 136 -12.73 -5.20 20.49
N SER A 137 -12.93 -3.88 20.67
CA SER A 137 -13.29 -3.27 21.94
C SER A 137 -14.71 -3.59 22.40
N ALA A 138 -15.62 -3.90 21.47
CA ALA A 138 -17.02 -4.19 21.77
C ALA A 138 -17.15 -5.48 22.59
N LYS A 139 -17.81 -5.37 23.74
CA LYS A 139 -18.05 -6.41 24.74
C LYS A 139 -19.51 -6.81 24.76
N SER A 140 -19.71 -8.13 24.82
CA SER A 140 -21.02 -8.69 25.13
C SER A 140 -21.53 -8.19 26.49
N ASP A 141 -22.83 -7.92 26.58
CA ASP A 141 -23.56 -7.43 27.76
C ASP A 141 -23.22 -6.00 28.20
N SER A 142 -22.23 -5.36 27.57
CA SER A 142 -21.97 -3.92 27.66
C SER A 142 -22.53 -3.22 26.43
N ASP A 143 -22.12 -3.68 25.24
CA ASP A 143 -22.28 -2.90 24.00
C ASP A 143 -23.25 -3.62 23.03
N TYR A 144 -23.32 -4.96 23.13
CA TYR A 144 -24.33 -5.76 22.44
C TYR A 144 -24.76 -6.98 23.25
N THR A 145 -25.96 -7.50 22.96
CA THR A 145 -26.43 -8.77 23.53
C THR A 145 -26.17 -9.95 22.58
N VAL A 146 -25.63 -11.04 23.11
CA VAL A 146 -25.41 -12.26 22.34
C VAL A 146 -26.77 -12.97 22.13
N PRO A 147 -27.13 -13.34 20.88
CA PRO A 147 -28.37 -14.05 20.62
C PRO A 147 -28.41 -15.39 21.34
N SER A 148 -29.56 -15.75 21.91
CA SER A 148 -29.72 -17.05 22.60
C SER A 148 -29.65 -18.26 21.68
N ILE A 149 -29.70 -18.05 20.37
CA ILE A 149 -29.58 -19.09 19.33
C ILE A 149 -28.42 -18.68 18.44
N LEU A 150 -27.40 -19.54 18.36
CA LEU A 150 -26.21 -19.37 17.51
C LEU A 150 -26.10 -20.45 16.42
N GLU A 151 -27.08 -21.35 16.37
CA GLU A 151 -27.19 -22.40 15.35
C GLU A 151 -28.32 -22.05 14.39
N PHE A 152 -28.01 -22.03 13.10
CA PHE A 152 -28.96 -21.63 12.06
C PHE A 152 -29.02 -22.68 10.97
N THR A 153 -30.23 -22.93 10.45
CA THR A 153 -30.46 -23.85 9.33
C THR A 153 -31.16 -23.09 8.23
N PHE A 154 -30.58 -23.10 7.03
CA PHE A 154 -31.22 -22.56 5.84
C PHE A 154 -32.32 -23.50 5.40
N LYS A 155 -33.52 -22.96 5.15
CA LYS A 155 -34.58 -23.73 4.48
C LYS A 155 -34.24 -23.88 3.00
N GLU A 156 -34.88 -24.86 2.36
CA GLU A 156 -34.75 -25.05 0.91
C GLU A 156 -35.04 -23.74 0.16
N GLY A 157 -34.06 -23.29 -0.63
CA GLY A 157 -34.15 -22.06 -1.42
C GLY A 157 -33.88 -20.75 -0.67
N GLU A 158 -33.61 -20.79 0.65
CA GLU A 158 -33.24 -19.63 1.45
C GLU A 158 -31.79 -19.24 1.18
N LYS A 159 -31.54 -17.93 0.98
CA LYS A 159 -30.20 -17.39 0.67
C LYS A 159 -29.63 -16.52 1.78
N SER A 160 -30.43 -16.20 2.78
CA SER A 160 -30.09 -15.26 3.85
C SER A 160 -30.84 -15.63 5.11
N ILE A 161 -30.15 -15.62 6.25
CA ILE A 161 -30.75 -15.69 7.58
C ILE A 161 -30.41 -14.38 8.29
N LEU A 162 -31.37 -13.82 9.02
CA LEU A 162 -31.14 -12.63 9.83
C LEU A 162 -30.77 -13.05 11.25
N ILE A 163 -29.59 -12.64 11.71
CA ILE A 163 -29.11 -12.88 13.06
C ILE A 163 -29.16 -11.53 13.81
N PRO A 164 -30.13 -11.31 14.70
CA PRO A 164 -30.26 -10.03 15.38
C PRO A 164 -29.23 -9.95 16.51
N PHE A 165 -28.30 -9.00 16.44
CA PHE A 165 -27.46 -8.59 17.57
C PHE A 165 -28.00 -7.26 18.10
N PRO A 166 -28.86 -7.27 19.13
CA PRO A 166 -29.33 -6.03 19.73
C PRO A 166 -28.16 -5.27 20.35
N ILE A 167 -27.93 -4.05 19.87
CA ILE A 167 -27.01 -3.09 20.49
C ILE A 167 -27.60 -2.61 21.81
N ILE A 168 -26.74 -2.38 22.79
CA ILE A 168 -27.12 -1.84 24.09
C ILE A 168 -26.85 -0.34 24.03
N ASP A 169 -27.93 0.42 24.12
CA ASP A 169 -27.91 1.88 24.18
C ASP A 169 -27.67 2.34 25.62
N ASP A 170 -26.75 3.28 25.84
CA ASP A 170 -26.50 3.85 27.15
C ASP A 170 -26.67 5.39 27.22
N LYS A 171 -25.75 6.14 27.84
CA LYS A 171 -25.76 7.62 27.90
C LYS A 171 -24.36 8.21 27.71
N LEU A 172 -23.37 7.35 27.53
CA LEU A 172 -21.98 7.70 27.43
C LEU A 172 -21.67 7.84 25.95
N VAL A 173 -21.03 8.94 25.60
CA VAL A 173 -20.47 9.07 24.26
C VAL A 173 -19.21 8.22 24.22
N GLU A 174 -19.22 7.21 23.35
CA GLU A 174 -18.14 6.25 23.16
C GLU A 174 -17.55 6.39 21.75
N ASP A 175 -16.29 5.95 21.59
CA ASP A 175 -15.70 5.85 20.27
C ASP A 175 -16.35 4.67 19.51
N THR A 176 -16.13 4.56 18.19
CA THR A 176 -16.63 3.39 17.44
C THR A 176 -15.97 2.13 17.96
N GLU A 177 -16.78 1.14 18.33
CA GLU A 177 -16.30 -0.15 18.82
C GLU A 177 -16.65 -1.25 17.83
N ASP A 178 -15.82 -2.29 17.80
CA ASP A 178 -15.92 -3.34 16.81
C ASP A 178 -15.91 -4.73 17.44
N PHE A 179 -16.67 -5.66 16.86
CA PHE A 179 -16.52 -7.09 17.14
C PHE A 179 -16.60 -7.91 15.85
N ALA A 180 -15.88 -9.04 15.86
CA ALA A 180 -15.89 -10.01 14.77
C ALA A 180 -16.90 -11.14 15.02
N LEU A 181 -17.65 -11.49 13.99
CA LEU A 181 -18.46 -12.69 13.87
C LEU A 181 -17.72 -13.72 13.04
N THR A 182 -17.78 -14.99 13.45
CA THR A 182 -17.25 -16.12 12.66
C THR A 182 -18.35 -17.15 12.43
N LEU A 183 -18.56 -17.53 11.18
CA LEU A 183 -19.49 -18.56 10.75
C LEU A 183 -18.75 -19.87 10.57
N THR A 184 -19.28 -20.94 11.15
CA THR A 184 -18.73 -22.29 10.99
C THR A 184 -19.82 -23.23 10.48
N SER A 185 -19.44 -24.15 9.59
CA SER A 185 -20.32 -25.24 9.18
C SER A 185 -20.04 -26.48 10.02
N PHE A 186 -21.11 -27.11 10.52
CA PHE A 186 -21.04 -28.45 11.11
C PHE A 186 -21.08 -29.57 10.05
N GLU A 187 -21.38 -29.21 8.80
CA GLU A 187 -21.42 -30.14 7.67
C GLU A 187 -20.08 -30.12 6.92
N PRO A 188 -19.39 -31.27 6.80
CA PRO A 188 -18.05 -31.34 6.24
C PRO A 188 -17.97 -31.01 4.74
N GLU A 189 -19.10 -31.02 4.04
CA GLU A 189 -19.18 -30.73 2.60
C GLU A 189 -19.49 -29.25 2.31
N VAL A 190 -19.80 -28.46 3.33
CA VAL A 190 -20.16 -27.04 3.19
C VAL A 190 -18.95 -26.17 3.50
N THR A 191 -18.48 -25.45 2.49
CA THR A 191 -17.46 -24.40 2.63
C THR A 191 -18.14 -23.06 2.91
N VAL A 192 -17.75 -22.40 4.00
CA VAL A 192 -18.17 -21.03 4.30
C VAL A 192 -17.06 -20.08 3.88
N SER A 193 -17.35 -19.13 3.00
CA SER A 193 -16.40 -18.11 2.59
C SER A 193 -17.14 -16.91 1.96
N PRO A 194 -16.89 -15.66 2.41
CA PRO A 194 -16.11 -15.33 3.61
C PRO A 194 -16.81 -15.86 4.87
N ASP A 195 -16.04 -16.28 5.87
CA ASP A 195 -16.55 -16.84 7.13
C ASP A 195 -16.51 -15.83 8.29
N LYS A 196 -15.99 -14.62 8.08
CA LYS A 196 -15.92 -13.56 9.08
C LYS A 196 -16.71 -12.30 8.68
N ALA A 197 -17.22 -11.58 9.68
CA ALA A 197 -17.84 -10.25 9.51
C ALA A 197 -17.62 -9.36 10.74
N LYS A 198 -17.20 -8.11 10.56
CA LYS A 198 -17.12 -7.06 11.58
C LYS A 198 -18.47 -6.39 11.68
N VAL A 199 -18.89 -6.18 12.91
CA VAL A 199 -20.00 -5.32 13.24
C VAL A 199 -19.42 -4.13 13.99
N SER A 200 -19.52 -2.96 13.37
CA SER A 200 -19.22 -1.70 14.03
C SER A 200 -20.45 -1.22 14.76
N ILE A 201 -20.27 -0.98 16.05
CA ILE A 201 -21.26 -0.34 16.90
C ILE A 201 -20.89 1.15 16.86
N LEU A 202 -21.70 1.91 16.12
CA LEU A 202 -21.67 3.36 16.22
C LEU A 202 -22.46 3.73 17.47
N ASP A 203 -21.87 4.62 18.28
CA ASP A 203 -22.59 5.28 19.35
C ASP A 203 -23.91 5.85 18.80
N ASN A 204 -24.97 5.67 19.58
CA ASN A 204 -26.34 5.96 19.18
C ASN A 204 -26.98 7.08 20.00
N ASP A 205 -26.19 7.84 20.76
CA ASP A 205 -26.55 9.07 21.50
C ASP A 205 -26.20 10.41 20.81
#